data_AF-A0A349TIT2-F1
#
_entry.id   AF-A0A349TIT2-F1
#
_cell.length_a   1.000
_cell.length_b   1.000
_cell.length_c   1.000
_cell.angle_alpha   90.00
_cell.angle_beta   90.00
_cell.angle_gamma   90.00
#
_symmetry.space_group_name_H-M   'P 1'
#
loop_
_entity.id
_entity.type
_entity.pdbx_description
1 polymer ?
#
loop_
_entity_poly.entity_id
_entity_poly.type
_entity_poly.pdbx_seq_one_letter_code
_entity_poly.pdbx_strand_id
1 'polypeptide(L)' 'DEIKIKYACALTQLANAEDTIKVPSVGDRPPRELSRQSLAEVVEPRYDELFTLVQAELQRSGFDNLLAAGVVLTGGT' A
#
# COMPACT_ATOMS: atom_id res chain seq x y z
N ASP A 1 12.21 4.48 2.27
CA ASP A 1 11.22 5.44 1.72
C ASP A 1 11.25 5.60 0.21
N GLU A 2 12.40 5.82 -0.43
CA GLU A 2 12.43 6.05 -1.89
C GLU A 2 11.77 4.95 -2.73
N ILE A 3 11.93 3.68 -2.35
CA ILE A 3 11.32 2.55 -3.09
C ILE A 3 9.81 2.66 -3.08
N LYS A 4 9.21 3.02 -1.94
CA LYS A 4 7.77 3.20 -1.80
C LYS A 4 7.30 4.33 -2.72
N ILE A 5 7.97 5.48 -2.65
CA ILE A 5 7.61 6.68 -3.41
C ILE A 5 7.69 6.43 -4.93
N LYS A 6 8.70 5.70 -5.38
CA LYS A 6 8.95 5.48 -6.82
C LYS A 6 8.19 4.30 -7.42
N TYR A 7 7.97 3.24 -6.65
CA TYR A 7 7.58 1.95 -7.23
C TYR A 7 6.35 1.28 -6.60
N ALA A 8 5.89 1.74 -5.42
CA ALA A 8 4.78 1.08 -4.73
C ALA A 8 3.47 1.14 -5.53
N CYS A 9 2.66 0.11 -5.31
CA CYS A 9 1.28 0.05 -5.74
C CYS A 9 0.45 -0.52 -4.58
N ALA A 10 -0.67 0.11 -4.24
CA ALA A 10 -1.55 -0.32 -3.16
C ALA A 10 -2.64 -1.30 -3.62
N LEU A 11 -2.59 -1.73 -4.89
CA LEU A 11 -3.47 -2.74 -5.46
C LEU A 11 -2.65 -3.65 -6.39
N THR A 12 -2.34 -4.86 -5.94
CA THR A 12 -1.41 -5.79 -6.60
C THR A 12 -1.82 -6.10 -8.04
N GLN A 13 -3.11 -6.15 -8.32
CA GLN A 13 -3.65 -6.40 -9.66
C GLN A 13 -3.24 -5.35 -10.71
N LEU A 14 -2.84 -4.16 -10.29
CA LEU A 14 -2.36 -3.09 -11.18
C LEU A 14 -0.83 -3.11 -11.36
N ALA A 15 -0.12 -3.92 -10.59
CA ALA A 15 1.34 -4.01 -10.66
C ALA A 15 1.77 -5.05 -11.69
N ASN A 16 2.67 -4.66 -12.60
CA ASN A 16 3.23 -5.58 -13.59
C ASN A 16 4.26 -6.52 -12.93
N ALA A 17 4.10 -7.83 -13.16
CA ALA A 17 5.00 -8.87 -12.67
C ALA A 17 6.40 -8.80 -13.32
N GLU A 18 6.45 -8.36 -14.58
CA GLU A 18 7.68 -8.32 -15.39
C GLU A 18 8.56 -7.11 -15.06
N ASP A 19 7.98 -6.07 -14.44
CA ASP A 19 8.74 -4.90 -14.01
C ASP A 19 9.55 -5.26 -12.76
N THR A 20 10.89 -5.21 -12.84
CA THR A 20 11.77 -5.50 -11.70
C THR A 20 12.50 -4.25 -11.20
N ILE A 21 12.80 -4.23 -9.90
CA ILE A 21 13.56 -3.17 -9.23
C ILE A 21 14.70 -3.79 -8.41
N LYS A 22 15.81 -3.07 -8.31
CA LYS A 22 16.92 -3.44 -7.40
C LYS A 22 16.65 -2.87 -6.02
N VAL A 23 16.58 -3.75 -5.03
CA VAL A 23 16.30 -3.43 -3.64
C VAL A 23 17.56 -3.75 -2.81
N PRO A 24 18.07 -2.81 -1.99
CA PRO A 24 19.17 -3.10 -1.08
C PRO A 24 18.74 -4.18 -0.09
N SER A 25 19.64 -5.12 0.18
CA SER A 25 19.43 -6.12 1.21
C SER A 25 19.80 -5.57 2.59
N VAL A 26 19.37 -6.25 3.65
CA VAL A 26 19.76 -5.92 5.03
C VAL A 26 21.11 -6.55 5.34
N GLY A 27 22.03 -5.79 5.95
CA GLY A 27 23.40 -6.22 6.25
C GLY A 27 24.31 -6.25 5.01
N ASP A 28 25.36 -7.06 5.05
CA ASP A 28 26.38 -7.13 3.97
C ASP A 28 25.95 -7.98 2.76
N ARG A 29 24.65 -8.27 2.62
CA ARG A 29 24.16 -9.06 1.49
C ARG A 29 24.06 -8.19 0.24
N PRO A 30 24.37 -8.73 -0.95
CA PRO A 30 24.22 -7.98 -2.19
C PRO A 30 22.75 -7.56 -2.39
N PRO A 31 22.50 -6.45 -3.11
CA PRO A 31 21.15 -6.06 -3.52
C PRO A 31 20.46 -7.18 -4.29
N ARG A 32 19.14 -7.31 -4.08
CA ARG A 32 18.30 -8.31 -4.75
C ARG A 32 17.38 -7.65 -5.76
N GLU A 33 16.99 -8.41 -6.78
CA GLU A 33 15.91 -8.00 -7.67
C GLU A 33 14.56 -8.45 -7.09
N LEU A 34 13.56 -7.57 -7.23
CA LEU A 34 12.20 -7.79 -6.77
C LEU A 34 11.25 -7.32 -7.88
N SER A 35 10.24 -8.11 -8.22
CA SER A 35 9.18 -7.65 -9.11
C SER A 35 8.34 -6.56 -8.43
N ARG A 36 7.74 -5.67 -9.22
CA ARG A 36 6.82 -4.66 -8.70
C ARG A 36 5.56 -5.30 -8.13
N GLN A 37 5.12 -6.43 -8.68
CA GLN A 37 4.02 -7.20 -8.11
C GLN A 37 4.34 -7.69 -6.70
N SER A 38 5.54 -8.28 -6.47
CA SER A 38 5.92 -8.71 -5.11
C SER A 38 6.09 -7.56 -4.13
N LEU A 39 6.45 -6.35 -4.60
CA LEU A 39 6.39 -5.17 -3.75
C LEU A 39 4.95 -4.81 -3.38
N ALA A 40 4.02 -4.86 -4.35
CA ALA A 40 2.62 -4.56 -4.13
C ALA A 40 1.95 -5.55 -3.16
N GLU A 41 2.32 -6.83 -3.20
CA GLU A 41 1.86 -7.86 -2.25
C GLU A 41 2.21 -7.55 -0.79
N VAL A 42 3.20 -6.70 -0.55
CA VAL A 42 3.55 -6.21 0.80
C VAL A 42 2.82 -4.91 1.13
N VAL A 43 2.60 -4.05 0.12
CA VAL A 43 2.01 -2.73 0.30
C VAL A 43 0.49 -2.80 0.47
N GLU A 44 -0.21 -3.55 -0.39
CA GLU A 44 -1.68 -3.67 -0.39
C GLU A 44 -2.24 -4.10 0.98
N PRO A 45 -1.74 -5.17 1.64
CA PRO A 45 -2.28 -5.58 2.94
C PRO A 45 -2.18 -4.50 4.02
N ARG A 46 -1.18 -3.61 3.92
CA ARG A 46 -1.03 -2.50 4.87
C ARG A 46 -2.09 -1.43 4.67
N TYR A 47 -2.45 -1.13 3.42
CA TYR A 47 -3.55 -0.20 3.13
C TYR A 47 -4.91 -0.82 3.48
N ASP A 48 -5.10 -2.11 3.24
CA ASP A 48 -6.30 -2.84 3.68
C ASP A 48 -6.46 -2.81 5.21
N GLU A 49 -5.38 -3.03 5.95
CA GLU A 49 -5.37 -2.92 7.42
C GLU A 49 -5.76 -1.50 7.86
N LEU A 50 -5.17 -0.47 7.26
CA LEU A 50 -5.50 0.92 7.56
C LEU A 50 -6.96 1.24 7.26
N PHE A 51 -7.49 0.82 6.11
CA PHE A 51 -8.88 1.04 5.77
C PHE A 51 -9.84 0.25 6.66
N THR A 52 -9.44 -0.94 7.12
CA THR A 52 -10.21 -1.70 8.12
C THR A 52 -10.30 -0.92 9.44
N LEU A 53 -9.21 -0.31 9.89
CA LEU A 53 -9.22 0.54 11.10
C LEU A 53 -10.09 1.80 10.91
N VAL A 54 -10.02 2.44 9.73
CA VAL A 54 -10.87 3.58 9.39
C VAL A 54 -12.34 3.17 9.39
N GLN A 55 -12.69 2.03 8.80
CA GLN A 55 -14.05 1.50 8.79
C GLN A 55 -14.55 1.23 10.21
N ALA A 56 -13.72 0.63 11.08
CA ALA A 56 -14.07 0.39 12.47
C ALA A 56 -14.33 1.71 13.24
N GLU A 57 -13.55 2.76 12.96
CA GLU A 57 -13.79 4.08 13.55
C GLU A 57 -15.11 4.70 13.08
N LEU A 58 -15.40 4.64 11.78
CA LEU A 58 -16.64 5.17 11.20
C LEU A 58 -17.88 4.49 11.80
N GLN A 59 -17.82 3.18 12.01
CA GLN A 59 -18.87 2.42 12.68
C GLN A 59 -18.99 2.83 14.15
N ARG A 60 -17.87 2.93 14.87
CA ARG A 60 -17.84 3.34 16.28
C ARG A 60 -18.42 4.73 16.49
N SER A 61 -18.15 5.66 15.57
CA SER A 61 -18.67 7.03 15.64
C SER A 61 -20.12 7.16 15.16
N GLY A 62 -20.69 6.14 14.52
CA GLY A 62 -22.03 6.17 13.93
C GLY A 62 -22.16 6.99 12.64
N PHE A 63 -21.04 7.28 11.97
CA PHE A 63 -21.01 8.06 10.72
C PHE A 63 -20.96 7.19 9.46
N ASP A 64 -20.85 5.87 9.60
CA ASP A 64 -20.75 4.90 8.50
C ASP A 64 -21.86 5.04 7.44
N ASN A 65 -23.10 5.28 7.88
CA ASN A 65 -24.27 5.43 7.00
C ASN A 65 -24.46 6.86 6.46
N LEU A 66 -23.57 7.79 6.79
CA LEU A 66 -23.67 9.21 6.43
C LEU A 66 -22.71 9.61 5.30
N LEU A 67 -21.98 8.65 4.72
CA LEU A 67 -20.96 8.87 3.68
C LEU A 67 -21.52 8.94 2.24
N ALA A 68 -22.69 9.59 2.05
CA ALA A 68 -23.34 9.66 0.74
C ALA A 68 -22.51 10.37 -0.33
N ALA A 69 -21.65 11.30 0.07
CA ALA A 69 -20.76 12.05 -0.83
C ALA A 69 -19.44 11.31 -1.16
N GLY A 70 -19.21 10.13 -0.57
CA GLY A 70 -17.98 9.36 -0.73
C GLY A 70 -16.87 9.74 0.25
N VAL A 71 -15.64 9.31 -0.06
CA VAL A 71 -14.45 9.44 0.79
C VAL A 71 -13.38 10.26 0.06
N VAL A 72 -12.77 11.22 0.75
CA VAL A 72 -11.58 11.93 0.27
C VAL A 72 -10.37 11.40 1.03
N LEU A 73 -9.46 10.75 0.31
CA LEU A 73 -8.17 10.34 0.84
C LEU A 73 -7.17 11.47 0.59
N THR A 74 -6.47 11.88 1.64
CA THR A 74 -5.47 12.94 1.59
C THR A 74 -4.35 12.65 2.59
N GLY A 75 -3.34 13.53 2.61
CA GLY A 75 -2.11 13.33 3.34
C GLY A 75 -1.09 12.57 2.49
N GLY A 76 0.14 13.08 2.48
CA GLY A 76 1.26 12.33 1.94
C GLY A 76 1.58 11.15 2.85
N THR A 77 2.08 10.06 2.26
CA THR A 77 2.58 8.90 3.00
C THR A 77 4.02 8.61 2.62
#